data_AF-A0A2G8K002-F1
#
_entry.id   AF-A0A2G8K002-F1
#
_cell.length_a   1.000
_cell.length_b   1.000
_cell.length_c   1.000
_cell.angle_alpha   90.00
_cell.angle_beta   90.00
_cell.angle_gamma   90.00
#
_symmetry.space_group_name_H-M   'P 1'
#
loop_
_entity.id
_entity.type
_entity.pdbx_description
1 polymer ?
#
loop_
_entity_poly.entity_id
_entity_poly.type
_entity_poly.pdbx_seq_one_letter_code
_entity_poly.pdbx_strand_id
1 'polypeptide(L)'
;MLDQGPVSTWVRFYIYAIHGFATEVMFTAAWEFVVNVNWRFPGVTSVWSLFIYGASTLVIEKMYLSLKETVPLLLRLVIYVCWIYLWEFSTGLLLTQFNACPWDYTPFEWDFFGLITLEYAPAWFFGAFVTEQILIKHTLRLQLGRSVDSDGIESKKRNGTPRRYKKEY
;
A
#
# COMPACT_ATOMS: atom_id res chain seq x y z
N MET A 1 18.49 -7.76 19.68
CA MET A 1 17.36 -6.90 20.10
C MET A 1 16.52 -6.69 18.85
N LEU A 2 15.55 -7.58 18.60
CA LEU A 2 14.71 -7.52 17.40
C LEU A 2 13.49 -6.63 17.72
N ASP A 3 13.31 -5.61 16.90
CA ASP A 3 12.35 -4.51 17.08
C ASP A 3 10.92 -5.01 17.36
N GLN A 4 10.35 -4.53 18.46
CA GLN A 4 8.92 -4.57 18.76
C GLN A 4 8.18 -3.46 17.97
N GLY A 5 8.50 -3.32 16.68
CA GLY A 5 8.02 -2.25 15.80
C GLY A 5 7.07 -2.75 14.70
N PRO A 6 6.46 -1.82 13.94
CA PRO A 6 5.69 -2.15 12.74
C PRO A 6 6.51 -3.02 11.77
N VAL A 7 5.84 -3.83 10.94
CA VAL A 7 6.48 -4.59 9.84
C VAL A 7 7.47 -3.73 9.04
N SER A 8 8.56 -4.34 8.55
CA SER A 8 9.62 -3.61 7.86
C SER A 8 9.12 -2.83 6.65
N THR A 9 9.80 -1.73 6.29
CA THR A 9 9.44 -0.88 5.15
C THR A 9 9.29 -1.66 3.85
N TRP A 10 10.10 -2.71 3.64
CA TRP A 10 10.01 -3.58 2.46
C TRP A 10 8.73 -4.42 2.43
N VAL A 11 8.30 -4.93 3.57
CA VAL A 11 7.01 -5.64 3.68
C VAL A 11 5.85 -4.68 3.44
N ARG A 12 5.92 -3.45 3.97
CA ARG A 12 4.90 -2.42 3.72
C ARG A 12 4.84 -2.04 2.24
N PHE A 13 6.00 -1.82 1.62
CA PHE A 13 6.10 -1.59 0.18
C PHE A 13 5.43 -2.69 -0.63
N TYR A 14 5.71 -3.96 -0.32
CA TYR A 14 5.11 -5.10 -1.00
C TYR A 14 3.58 -5.13 -0.86
N ILE A 15 3.07 -4.92 0.36
CA ILE A 15 1.62 -4.82 0.61
C ILE A 15 0.99 -3.69 -0.20
N TYR A 16 1.63 -2.52 -0.21
CA TYR A 16 1.14 -1.34 -0.93
C TYR A 16 1.18 -1.52 -2.45
N ALA A 17 2.25 -2.13 -2.97
CA ALA A 17 2.39 -2.42 -4.38
C ALA A 17 1.27 -3.36 -4.87
N ILE A 18 1.03 -4.47 -4.15
CA ILE A 18 -0.04 -5.41 -4.50
C ILE A 18 -1.41 -4.77 -4.40
N HIS A 19 -1.67 -4.01 -3.34
CA HIS A 19 -2.95 -3.33 -3.18
C HIS A 19 -3.20 -2.34 -4.30
N GLY A 20 -2.22 -1.49 -4.63
CA GLY A 20 -2.33 -0.53 -5.73
C GLY A 20 -2.54 -1.22 -7.07
N PHE A 21 -1.76 -2.27 -7.36
CA PHE A 21 -1.91 -3.05 -8.58
C PHE A 21 -3.29 -3.72 -8.70
N ALA A 22 -3.80 -4.30 -7.61
CA ALA A 22 -5.14 -4.89 -7.59
C ALA A 22 -6.23 -3.83 -7.79
N THR A 23 -6.13 -2.69 -7.10
CA THR A 23 -7.07 -1.57 -7.27
C THR A 23 -7.12 -1.09 -8.71
N GLU A 24 -5.95 -0.98 -9.35
CA GLU A 24 -5.83 -0.54 -10.73
C GLU A 24 -6.45 -1.52 -11.73
N VAL A 25 -6.18 -2.83 -11.58
CA VAL A 25 -6.82 -3.87 -12.40
C VAL A 25 -8.35 -3.83 -12.22
N MET A 26 -8.83 -3.64 -11.00
CA MET A 26 -10.27 -3.54 -10.72
C MET A 26 -10.87 -2.25 -11.29
N PHE A 27 -10.15 -1.14 -11.24
CA PHE A 27 -10.58 0.14 -11.78
C PHE A 27 -10.73 0.09 -13.30
N THR A 28 -9.72 -0.42 -14.01
CA THR A 28 -9.77 -0.57 -15.47
C THR A 28 -10.85 -1.56 -15.91
N ALA A 29 -11.04 -2.66 -15.17
CA ALA A 29 -12.14 -3.59 -15.40
C ALA A 29 -13.52 -2.93 -15.22
N ALA A 30 -13.69 -2.10 -14.18
CA ALA A 30 -14.92 -1.38 -13.93
C ALA A 30 -15.18 -0.32 -15.00
N TRP A 31 -14.14 0.42 -15.41
CA TRP A 31 -14.24 1.41 -16.48
C TRP A 31 -14.69 0.76 -17.80
N GLU A 32 -14.07 -0.35 -18.17
CA GLU A 32 -14.43 -1.12 -19.37
C GLU A 32 -15.89 -1.61 -19.32
N PHE A 33 -16.37 -2.05 -18.15
CA PHE A 33 -17.77 -2.41 -17.98
C PHE A 33 -18.70 -1.19 -18.11
N VAL A 34 -18.35 -0.05 -17.54
CA VAL A 34 -19.18 1.17 -17.63
C VAL A 34 -19.31 1.66 -19.07
N VAL A 35 -18.21 1.64 -19.83
CA VAL A 35 -18.18 2.16 -21.20
C VAL A 35 -18.78 1.16 -22.20
N ASN A 36 -18.41 -0.12 -22.09
CA ASN A 36 -18.72 -1.14 -23.11
C ASN A 36 -19.75 -2.19 -22.66
N VAL A 37 -20.24 -2.14 -21.41
CA VAL A 37 -21.14 -3.14 -20.80
C VAL A 37 -20.58 -4.57 -20.93
N ASN A 38 -19.26 -4.67 -20.85
CA ASN A 38 -18.54 -5.92 -21.01
C ASN A 38 -18.54 -6.72 -19.71
N TRP A 39 -19.45 -7.67 -19.60
CA TRP A 39 -19.60 -8.55 -18.42
C TRP A 39 -18.39 -9.46 -18.12
N ARG A 40 -17.37 -9.47 -18.99
CA ARG A 40 -16.12 -10.19 -18.71
C ARG A 40 -15.18 -9.41 -17.78
N PHE A 41 -15.43 -8.12 -17.55
CA PHE A 41 -14.61 -7.25 -16.68
C PHE A 41 -13.10 -7.39 -16.93
N PRO A 42 -12.59 -7.24 -18.17
CA PRO A 42 -11.17 -7.38 -18.40
C PRO A 42 -10.44 -6.17 -17.80
N GLY A 43 -9.68 -6.42 -16.74
CA GLY A 43 -8.78 -5.43 -16.13
C GLY A 43 -7.38 -5.56 -16.69
N VAL A 44 -6.80 -4.46 -17.14
CA VAL A 44 -5.48 -4.42 -17.75
C VAL A 44 -4.65 -3.34 -17.08
N THR A 45 -3.40 -3.66 -16.75
CA THR A 45 -2.45 -2.66 -16.24
C THR A 45 -1.03 -3.11 -16.52
N SER A 46 -0.09 -2.20 -16.33
CA SER A 46 1.34 -2.47 -16.47
C SER A 46 1.96 -3.00 -15.19
N VAL A 47 3.01 -3.82 -15.32
CA VAL A 47 3.82 -4.26 -14.17
C VAL A 47 4.49 -3.07 -13.47
N TRP A 48 4.73 -1.96 -14.19
CA TRP A 48 5.25 -0.72 -13.60
C TRP A 48 4.33 -0.15 -12.52
N SER A 49 3.02 -0.43 -12.58
CA SER A 49 2.03 0.01 -11.59
C SER A 49 2.36 -0.49 -10.18
N LEU A 50 2.97 -1.68 -10.02
CA LEU A 50 3.43 -2.17 -8.71
C LEU A 50 4.40 -1.19 -8.06
N PHE A 51 5.38 -0.71 -8.84
CA PHE A 51 6.42 0.19 -8.36
C PHE A 51 5.87 1.60 -8.13
N ILE A 52 5.07 2.11 -9.08
CA ILE A 52 4.47 3.45 -9.01
C ILE A 52 3.60 3.57 -7.76
N TYR A 53 2.66 2.65 -7.57
CA TYR A 53 1.73 2.70 -6.44
C TYR A 53 2.36 2.33 -5.11
N GLY A 54 3.24 1.32 -5.09
CA GLY A 54 3.98 0.96 -3.88
C GLY A 54 4.82 2.12 -3.37
N ALA A 55 5.57 2.78 -4.25
CA ALA A 55 6.43 3.91 -3.88
C ALA A 55 5.60 5.15 -3.47
N SER A 56 4.56 5.49 -4.24
CA SER A 56 3.66 6.61 -3.91
C SER A 56 3.04 6.43 -2.53
N THR A 57 2.51 5.23 -2.25
CA THR A 57 1.85 4.95 -0.97
C THR A 57 2.81 5.01 0.21
N LEU A 58 4.08 4.64 0.05
CA LEU A 58 5.09 4.86 1.10
C LEU A 58 5.31 6.34 1.41
N VAL A 59 5.24 7.21 0.40
CA VAL A 59 5.32 8.66 0.63
C VAL A 59 4.06 9.16 1.34
N ILE A 60 2.88 8.69 0.93
CA ILE A 60 1.61 8.98 1.63
C ILE A 60 1.66 8.48 3.09
N GLU A 61 2.25 7.32 3.38
CA GLU A 61 2.46 6.82 4.74
C GLU A 61 3.27 7.82 5.57
N LYS A 62 4.36 8.36 5.02
CA LYS A 62 5.18 9.39 5.70
C LYS A 62 4.38 10.66 5.94
N MET A 63 3.64 11.14 4.93
CA MET A 63 2.75 12.30 5.08
C MET A 63 1.70 12.05 6.17
N TYR A 64 1.10 10.86 6.20
CA TYR A 64 0.14 10.45 7.22
C TYR A 64 0.74 10.54 8.61
N LEU A 65 1.93 9.95 8.82
CA LEU A 65 2.61 9.97 10.13
C LEU A 65 2.93 11.40 10.61
N SER A 66 3.28 12.31 9.69
CA SER A 66 3.57 13.71 10.00
C SER A 66 2.32 14.56 10.25
N LEU A 67 1.22 14.28 9.55
CA LEU A 67 0.04 15.17 9.52
C LEU A 67 -1.13 14.68 10.40
N LYS A 68 -1.18 13.40 10.78
CA LYS A 68 -2.37 12.79 11.44
C LYS A 68 -2.81 13.46 12.75
N GLU A 69 -1.87 14.07 13.49
CA GLU A 69 -2.17 14.68 14.80
C GLU A 69 -2.54 16.17 14.69
N THR A 70 -2.19 16.83 13.58
CA THR A 70 -2.28 18.29 13.44
C THR A 70 -3.25 18.74 12.35
N VAL A 71 -3.51 17.91 11.35
CA VAL A 71 -4.29 18.27 10.15
C VAL A 71 -5.58 17.45 10.08
N PRO A 72 -6.75 18.09 9.89
CA PRO A 72 -8.01 17.38 9.77
C PRO A 72 -8.02 16.45 8.55
N LEU A 73 -8.80 15.37 8.62
CA LEU A 73 -8.84 14.33 7.60
C LEU A 73 -9.07 14.89 6.18
N LEU A 74 -10.07 15.77 6.00
CA LEU A 74 -10.41 16.31 4.69
C LEU A 74 -9.22 17.01 4.01
N LEU A 75 -8.48 17.83 4.75
CA LEU A 75 -7.31 18.52 4.21
C LEU A 75 -6.16 17.56 3.90
N ARG A 76 -5.98 16.50 4.71
CA ARG A 76 -5.00 15.44 4.41
C ARG A 76 -5.34 14.71 3.12
N LEU A 77 -6.62 14.39 2.89
CA LEU A 77 -7.06 13.76 1.63
C LEU A 77 -6.80 14.64 0.42
N VAL A 78 -7.04 15.95 0.52
CA VAL A 78 -6.69 16.90 -0.55
C VAL A 78 -5.19 16.90 -0.83
N ILE A 79 -4.35 16.94 0.22
CA ILE A 79 -2.88 16.85 0.08
C ILE A 79 -2.48 15.55 -0.62
N TYR A 80 -3.08 14.41 -0.27
CA TYR A 80 -2.77 13.13 -0.90
C TYR A 80 -3.19 13.11 -2.37
N VAL A 81 -4.35 13.64 -2.73
CA VAL A 81 -4.79 13.73 -4.13
C VAL A 81 -3.84 14.62 -4.94
N CYS A 82 -3.43 15.77 -4.40
CA CYS A 82 -2.42 16.61 -5.05
C CYS A 82 -1.09 15.86 -5.26
N TRP A 83 -0.66 15.09 -4.25
CA TRP A 83 0.53 14.23 -4.36
C TRP A 83 0.38 13.15 -5.43
N ILE A 84 -0.77 12.46 -5.48
CA ILE A 84 -1.05 11.42 -6.47
C ILE A 84 -0.93 11.99 -7.88
N TYR A 85 -1.59 13.12 -8.16
CA TYR A 85 -1.48 13.78 -9.46
C TYR A 85 -0.05 14.17 -9.83
N LEU A 86 0.69 14.76 -8.88
CA LEU A 86 2.09 15.10 -9.10
C LEU A 86 2.93 13.84 -9.42
N TRP A 87 2.70 12.75 -8.68
CA TRP A 87 3.43 11.50 -8.83
C TRP A 87 3.10 10.79 -10.14
N GLU A 88 1.83 10.69 -10.51
CA GLU A 88 1.39 10.11 -11.79
C GLU A 88 1.93 10.89 -12.97
N PHE A 89 1.83 12.22 -12.93
CA PHE A 89 2.40 13.06 -13.97
C PHE A 89 3.92 12.87 -14.10
N SER A 90 4.64 12.86 -12.97
CA SER A 90 6.10 12.70 -12.97
C SER A 90 6.54 11.33 -13.47
N THR A 91 5.86 10.26 -13.03
CA THR A 91 6.17 8.89 -13.45
C THR A 91 5.75 8.61 -14.88
N GLY A 92 4.62 9.18 -15.34
CA GLY A 92 4.19 9.15 -16.73
C GLY A 92 5.20 9.86 -17.65
N LEU A 93 5.68 11.05 -17.27
CA LEU A 93 6.75 11.74 -18.00
C LEU A 93 8.04 10.92 -18.09
N LEU A 94 8.42 10.22 -17.01
CA LEU A 94 9.62 9.38 -17.04
C LEU A 94 9.41 8.15 -17.94
N LEU A 95 8.26 7.49 -17.85
CA LEU A 95 7.99 6.25 -18.58
C LEU A 95 7.72 6.49 -20.07
N THR A 96 7.17 7.65 -20.45
CA THR A 96 7.02 8.05 -21.85
C THR A 96 8.37 8.13 -22.57
N GLN A 97 9.46 8.50 -21.89
CA GLN A 97 10.81 8.49 -22.47
C GLN A 97 11.26 7.08 -22.92
N PHE A 98 10.69 6.03 -22.32
CA PHE A 98 10.98 4.64 -22.63
C PHE A 98 9.84 3.95 -23.40
N ASN A 99 8.84 4.70 -23.86
CA ASN A 99 7.62 4.17 -24.46
C ASN A 99 6.91 3.12 -23.58
N ALA A 100 6.95 3.33 -22.26
CA ALA A 100 6.47 2.39 -21.24
C ALA A 100 5.37 2.99 -20.35
N CYS A 101 4.85 4.18 -20.71
CA CYS A 101 3.79 4.84 -19.94
C CYS A 101 2.52 3.97 -19.96
N PRO A 102 1.99 3.59 -18.79
CA PRO A 102 0.85 2.68 -18.73
C PRO A 102 -0.49 3.41 -18.87
N TRP A 103 -0.46 4.74 -18.83
CA TRP A 103 -1.63 5.61 -18.87
C TRP A 103 -1.70 6.33 -20.22
N ASP A 104 -2.92 6.41 -20.76
CA ASP A 104 -3.26 7.32 -21.86
C ASP A 104 -4.64 7.94 -21.58
N TYR A 105 -4.63 9.19 -21.13
CA TYR A 105 -5.82 9.96 -20.81
C TYR A 105 -6.23 10.94 -21.92
N THR A 106 -5.59 10.90 -23.09
CA THR A 106 -5.93 11.75 -24.25
C THR A 106 -7.44 11.73 -24.64
N PRO A 107 -8.21 10.64 -24.40
CA PRO A 107 -9.64 10.65 -24.68
C PRO A 107 -10.52 11.51 -23.74
N PHE A 108 -10.00 12.02 -22.62
CA PHE A 108 -10.77 12.79 -21.63
C PHE A 108 -10.74 14.30 -21.94
N GLU A 109 -11.77 15.05 -21.53
CA GLU A 109 -11.85 16.49 -21.83
C GLU A 109 -10.91 17.33 -20.96
N TRP A 110 -10.60 16.84 -19.76
CA TRP A 110 -9.72 17.52 -18.79
C TRP A 110 -8.40 16.76 -18.57
N ASP A 111 -7.86 16.21 -19.66
CA ASP A 111 -6.54 15.61 -19.65
C ASP A 111 -5.43 16.68 -19.62
N PHE A 112 -4.29 16.31 -19.03
CA PHE A 112 -3.09 17.12 -19.06
C PHE A 112 -1.95 16.29 -19.66
N PHE A 113 -1.56 16.62 -20.90
CA PHE A 113 -0.56 15.89 -21.70
C PHE A 113 -0.92 14.41 -21.93
N GLY A 114 -2.18 14.01 -21.77
CA GLY A 114 -2.61 12.60 -21.75
C GLY A 114 -2.07 11.79 -20.57
N LEU A 115 -1.43 12.42 -19.58
CA LEU A 115 -0.74 11.74 -18.47
C LEU A 115 -1.52 11.75 -17.15
N ILE A 116 -2.41 12.72 -16.97
CA ILE A 116 -3.38 12.76 -15.86
C ILE A 116 -4.71 13.28 -16.37
N THR A 117 -5.82 12.92 -15.71
CA THR A 117 -7.14 13.53 -15.94
C THR A 117 -7.74 14.05 -14.64
N LEU A 118 -8.23 15.29 -14.66
CA LEU A 118 -8.91 15.88 -13.49
C LEU A 118 -10.27 15.24 -13.21
N GLU A 119 -10.86 14.57 -14.19
CA GLU A 119 -12.13 13.86 -14.02
C GLU A 119 -12.03 12.73 -13.00
N TYR A 120 -10.83 12.21 -12.76
CA TYR A 120 -10.58 11.16 -11.78
C TYR A 120 -10.40 11.67 -10.36
N ALA A 121 -10.48 12.99 -10.12
CA ALA A 121 -10.30 13.56 -8.79
C ALA A 121 -11.23 12.96 -7.73
N PRO A 122 -12.53 12.68 -8.00
CA PRO A 122 -13.40 11.99 -7.05
C PRO A 122 -12.95 10.56 -6.75
N ALA A 123 -12.49 9.82 -7.76
CA ALA A 123 -11.96 8.47 -7.60
C ALA A 123 -10.67 8.47 -6.78
N TRP A 124 -9.75 9.41 -7.06
CA TRP A 124 -8.53 9.59 -6.27
C TRP A 124 -8.80 10.00 -4.84
N PHE A 125 -9.78 10.86 -4.61
CA PHE A 125 -10.17 11.26 -3.26
C PHE A 125 -10.70 10.07 -2.46
N PHE A 126 -11.56 9.25 -3.06
CA PHE A 126 -12.06 8.03 -2.43
C PHE A 126 -10.93 7.01 -2.21
N GLY A 127 -10.07 6.82 -3.20
CA GLY A 127 -8.87 5.97 -3.09
C GLY A 127 -7.97 6.42 -1.94
N ALA A 128 -7.66 7.71 -1.85
CA ALA A 128 -6.86 8.29 -0.76
C ALA A 128 -7.49 8.06 0.63
N PHE A 129 -8.83 8.13 0.71
CA PHE A 129 -9.55 7.81 1.95
C PHE A 129 -9.37 6.34 2.34
N VAL A 130 -9.58 5.41 1.40
CA VAL A 130 -9.38 3.97 1.60
C VAL A 130 -7.93 3.66 1.97
N THR A 131 -6.97 4.26 1.26
CA THR A 131 -5.53 4.12 1.50
C THR A 131 -5.16 4.56 2.92
N GLU A 132 -5.63 5.70 3.40
CA GLU A 132 -5.35 6.11 4.77
C GLU A 132 -6.09 5.24 5.79
N GLN A 133 -7.42 5.15 5.68
CA GLN A 133 -8.27 4.60 6.73
C GLN A 133 -8.07 3.10 6.89
N ILE A 134 -7.87 2.40 5.78
CA ILE A 134 -7.79 0.95 5.74
C ILE A 134 -6.31 0.57 5.60
N LEU A 135 -5.69 0.86 4.47
CA LEU A 135 -4.40 0.27 4.11
C LEU A 135 -3.27 0.70 5.08
N ILE A 136 -3.03 2.00 5.23
CA ILE A 136 -1.92 2.54 6.04
C ILE A 136 -2.15 2.25 7.52
N LYS A 137 -3.33 2.56 8.05
CA LYS A 137 -3.65 2.34 9.47
C LYS A 137 -3.54 0.88 9.88
N HIS A 138 -4.01 -0.06 9.06
CA HIS A 138 -3.89 -1.48 9.39
C HIS A 138 -2.46 -1.98 9.20
N THR A 139 -1.77 -1.57 8.14
CA THR A 139 -0.40 -2.01 7.87
C THR A 139 0.58 -1.55 8.97
N LEU A 140 0.43 -0.32 9.47
CA LEU A 140 1.26 0.19 10.58
C LEU A 140 0.99 -0.51 11.91
N ARG A 141 -0.16 -1.17 12.07
CA ARG A 141 -0.52 -1.98 13.25
C ARG A 141 -0.05 -3.43 13.11
N LEU A 142 0.35 -3.88 11.93
CA LEU A 142 0.88 -5.23 11.74
C LEU A 142 2.22 -5.33 12.46
N GLN A 143 2.28 -6.24 13.43
CA GLN A 143 3.51 -6.68 14.08
C GLN A 143 3.76 -8.12 13.67
N LEU A 144 4.90 -8.37 13.02
CA LEU A 144 5.30 -9.74 12.69
C LEU A 144 5.93 -10.37 13.95
N GLY A 145 5.08 -10.85 14.84
CA GLY A 145 5.51 -11.57 16.04
C GLY A 145 6.20 -12.86 15.65
N ARG A 146 7.44 -13.06 16.10
CA ARG A 146 8.10 -14.37 16.05
C ARG A 146 7.48 -15.26 17.15
N SER A 147 6.25 -15.75 16.92
CA SER A 147 5.52 -16.58 17.88
C SER A 147 5.93 -18.06 17.88
N VAL A 148 7.08 -18.42 17.29
CA VAL A 148 7.59 -19.80 17.31
C VAL A 148 9.08 -19.74 17.64
N ASP A 149 9.41 -20.02 18.90
CA ASP A 149 10.62 -20.73 19.37
C ASP A 149 10.92 -20.52 20.86
N SER A 150 10.29 -19.56 21.55
CA SER A 150 10.57 -19.30 22.97
C SER A 150 9.98 -20.39 23.91
N ASP A 151 8.80 -20.91 23.58
CA ASP A 151 8.08 -21.85 24.45
C ASP A 151 8.63 -23.29 24.40
N GLY A 152 9.37 -23.63 23.34
CA GLY A 152 10.02 -24.94 23.18
C GLY A 152 11.35 -25.08 23.95
N ILE A 153 12.06 -23.97 24.17
CA ILE A 153 13.36 -23.98 24.85
C ILE A 153 13.17 -23.93 26.38
N GLU A 154 12.16 -23.21 26.86
CA GLU A 154 11.92 -23.08 28.30
C GLU A 154 11.26 -24.33 28.93
N SER A 155 10.40 -25.03 28.17
CA SER A 155 9.84 -26.32 28.58
C SER A 155 10.90 -27.43 28.66
N LYS A 156 11.89 -27.42 27.75
CA LYS A 156 12.99 -28.41 27.75
C LYS A 156 13.99 -28.20 28.89
N LYS A 157 14.18 -26.95 29.36
CA LYS A 157 15.04 -26.65 30.53
C LYS A 157 14.41 -27.06 31.86
N ARG A 158 13.08 -26.96 32.02
CA ARG A 158 12.40 -27.32 33.28
C ARG A 158 12.40 -28.83 33.59
N ASN A 159 12.45 -29.68 32.57
CA ASN A 159 12.37 -31.14 32.76
C ASN A 159 13.73 -31.84 32.96
N GLY A 160 14.84 -31.12 32.98
CA GLY A 160 16.21 -31.70 32.98
C GLY A 160 16.92 -31.80 34.33
N THR A 161 16.30 -31.44 35.47
CA THR A 161 17.02 -31.42 36.76
C THR A 161 16.77 -32.71 37.56
N PRO A 162 17.78 -33.57 37.82
CA PRO A 162 17.58 -34.79 38.58
C PRO A 162 17.35 -34.46 40.07
N ARG A 163 16.26 -34.97 40.65
CA ARG A 163 15.96 -34.81 42.09
C ARG A 163 16.98 -35.60 42.92
N ARG A 164 17.84 -34.88 43.63
CA ARG A 164 18.82 -35.42 44.58
C ARG A 164 18.09 -35.83 45.87
N TYR A 165 17.92 -37.14 46.10
CA TYR A 165 17.38 -37.67 47.36
C TYR A 165 18.35 -37.39 48.52
N LYS A 166 17.88 -36.74 49.59
CA LYS A 166 18.59 -36.63 50.86
C LYS A 166 18.41 -37.93 51.65
N LYS A 167 19.51 -38.50 52.13
CA LYS A 167 19.52 -39.55 53.15
C LYS A 167 19.44 -38.89 54.53
N GLU A 168 18.47 -39.31 55.33
CA GLU A 168 18.35 -38.97 56.76
C GLU A 168 19.15 -40.01 57.57
N TYR A 169 19.91 -39.55 58.56
CA TYR A 169 20.56 -40.33 59.60
C TYR A 169 19.92 -39.95 60.94
#